data_AF-G4TS65-F1
#
_entry.id   AF-G4TS65-F1
#
_cell.length_a   1.000
_cell.length_b   1.000
_cell.length_c   1.000
_cell.angle_alpha   90.00
_cell.angle_beta   90.00
_cell.angle_gamma   90.00
#
_symmetry.space_group_name_H-M   'P 1'
#
loop_
_entity.id
_entity.type
_entity.pdbx_description
1 polymer ?
#
loop_
_entity_poly.entity_id
_entity_poly.type
_entity_poly.pdbx_seq_one_letter_code
_entity_poly.pdbx_strand_id
1 'polypeptide(L)'
;MSAYAETADDYHVDPVLLSHVCRTWREIVLGAPTLWQVFQIYLNQKPSVIKSFWFAMSDRVKQLPVRLELIDRPNIFHHELVISIIRNMLAITDVNIDQVYLSVIRQPYALPVASYLKLFTRSLQLVHVVASQEPRLSVEGHITIPEETWFDGICIYVDIRRILEILPPTNSLILEDIAFEPKSQGSYSSGLAKLKALTLTTSRYSSIELWHLLRECGRLEYLRLDGDIEIMDAPLPDDTALETITTLEVESLGYFCEDLTPPVFPNLRELVTNLGEPLYMQQFLSVNSTPKRLCVFQSISLSLDFLSRSLPHLREALLCDIDLSTFYTASSDTEWNLEQLQELTVDFFDKSLDPGEVERVIQHRMLRMQLPSSVVTLEKFSIVLPLPMADVEATPKWQNSQLLRCAEVETGKEAVQYTWSVDW
;
A
#
# COMPACT_ATOMS: atom_id res chain seq x y z
N MET A 1 -0.78 -1.55 -23.70
CA MET A 1 -1.10 -0.80 -24.95
C MET A 1 -2.29 0.12 -24.69
N SER A 2 -2.05 1.38 -24.31
CA SER A 2 -2.99 2.51 -24.39
C SER A 2 -2.27 3.85 -24.14
N ALA A 3 -2.81 4.99 -24.60
CA ALA A 3 -2.12 6.29 -24.75
C ALA A 3 -2.77 7.44 -23.94
N TYR A 4 -1.97 8.19 -23.14
CA TYR A 4 -1.64 9.64 -23.27
C TYR A 4 -1.09 10.24 -21.95
N ALA A 5 -0.07 11.11 -22.10
CA ALA A 5 0.80 11.84 -21.14
C ALA A 5 0.08 12.77 -20.14
N GLU A 6 0.62 13.24 -19.01
CA GLU A 6 1.98 13.38 -18.41
C GLU A 6 1.69 13.58 -16.88
N THR A 7 2.38 13.00 -15.89
CA THR A 7 3.75 13.32 -15.41
C THR A 7 4.25 12.29 -14.35
N ALA A 8 5.58 12.12 -14.30
CA ALA A 8 6.43 11.47 -13.28
C ALA A 8 6.73 9.96 -13.39
N ASP A 9 7.72 9.63 -14.24
CA ASP A 9 8.74 8.56 -14.09
C ASP A 9 8.32 7.12 -13.71
N ASP A 10 7.14 6.68 -14.12
CA ASP A 10 6.89 5.26 -14.42
C ASP A 10 7.42 4.97 -15.83
N TYR A 11 8.01 3.79 -16.10
CA TYR A 11 8.53 3.44 -17.42
C TYR A 11 7.38 3.43 -18.44
N HIS A 12 7.11 4.58 -19.04
CA HIS A 12 6.06 4.81 -20.01
C HIS A 12 6.48 4.10 -21.31
N VAL A 13 6.16 2.81 -21.41
CA VAL A 13 6.22 2.10 -22.68
C VAL A 13 5.13 2.69 -23.55
N ASP A 14 5.53 3.55 -24.49
CA ASP A 14 4.62 4.08 -25.50
C ASP A 14 3.81 2.93 -26.11
N PRO A 15 2.47 3.02 -26.14
CA PRO A 15 1.67 1.98 -26.75
C PRO A 15 2.03 1.87 -28.23
N VAL A 16 2.62 0.74 -28.60
CA VAL A 16 2.91 0.44 -29.99
C VAL A 16 1.59 0.41 -30.77
N LEU A 17 1.37 1.41 -31.61
CA LEU A 17 0.22 1.43 -32.51
C LEU A 17 0.37 0.31 -33.53
N LEU A 18 -0.55 -0.66 -33.53
CA LEU A 18 -0.49 -1.79 -34.47
C LEU A 18 -0.64 -1.39 -35.93
N SER A 19 -1.13 -0.19 -36.20
CA SER A 19 -1.10 0.41 -37.54
C SER A 19 0.34 0.66 -38.02
N HIS A 20 1.28 0.90 -37.11
CA HIS A 20 2.66 1.30 -37.41
C HIS A 20 3.66 0.13 -37.39
N VAL A 21 3.22 -1.08 -37.03
CA VAL A 21 4.06 -2.29 -37.13
C VAL A 21 3.84 -3.00 -38.46
N CYS A 22 4.85 -3.76 -38.90
CA CYS A 22 4.74 -4.55 -40.11
C CYS A 22 3.63 -5.61 -39.99
N ARG A 23 3.15 -6.11 -41.14
CA ARG A 23 2.07 -7.09 -41.21
C ARG A 23 2.32 -8.32 -40.33
N THR A 24 3.55 -8.85 -40.35
CA THR A 24 3.94 -10.03 -39.56
C THR A 24 3.77 -9.78 -38.07
N TRP A 25 4.25 -8.64 -37.55
CA TRP A 25 4.07 -8.27 -36.15
C TRP A 25 2.59 -8.10 -35.79
N ARG A 26 1.80 -7.51 -36.69
CA ARG A 26 0.35 -7.40 -36.51
C ARG A 26 -0.32 -8.77 -36.41
N GLU A 27 0.05 -9.71 -37.27
CA GLU A 27 -0.46 -11.09 -37.25
C GLU A 27 -0.07 -11.82 -35.95
N ILE A 28 1.18 -11.66 -35.51
CA ILE A 28 1.66 -12.21 -34.23
C ILE A 28 0.87 -11.64 -33.06
N VAL A 29 0.74 -10.31 -32.97
CA VAL A 29 0.06 -9.65 -31.85
C VAL A 29 -1.43 -10.01 -31.83
N LEU A 30 -2.10 -9.99 -32.99
CA LEU A 30 -3.51 -10.42 -33.08
C LEU A 30 -3.70 -11.90 -32.74
N GLY A 31 -2.70 -12.74 -32.96
CA GLY A 31 -2.72 -14.18 -32.65
C GLY A 31 -2.35 -14.54 -31.20
N ALA A 32 -1.99 -13.57 -30.36
CA ALA A 32 -1.52 -13.79 -28.98
C ALA A 32 -2.52 -13.24 -27.94
N PRO A 33 -3.46 -14.07 -27.42
CA PRO A 33 -4.49 -13.64 -26.48
C PRO A 33 -3.98 -12.96 -25.20
N THR A 34 -2.79 -13.34 -24.72
CA THR A 34 -2.18 -12.78 -23.50
C THR A 34 -1.82 -11.30 -23.63
N LEU A 35 -1.60 -10.80 -24.85
CA LEU A 35 -1.34 -9.38 -25.10
C LEU A 35 -2.59 -8.50 -24.94
N TRP A 36 -3.76 -9.12 -24.83
CA TRP A 36 -5.06 -8.47 -24.87
C TRP A 36 -5.80 -8.51 -23.53
N GLN A 37 -5.13 -8.91 -22.43
CA GLN A 37 -5.77 -9.08 -21.12
C GLN A 37 -6.13 -7.76 -20.42
N VAL A 38 -5.76 -6.61 -20.98
CA VAL A 38 -6.07 -5.29 -20.42
C VAL A 38 -7.01 -4.54 -21.35
N PHE A 39 -8.25 -4.31 -20.89
CA PHE A 39 -9.27 -3.56 -21.62
C PHE A 39 -9.37 -2.17 -21.01
N GLN A 40 -8.97 -1.14 -21.76
CA GLN A 40 -9.14 0.24 -21.31
C GLN A 40 -10.33 0.88 -22.01
N ILE A 41 -11.30 1.36 -21.22
CA ILE A 41 -12.49 2.05 -21.71
C ILE A 41 -12.48 3.47 -21.15
N TYR A 42 -12.30 4.44 -22.05
CA TYR A 42 -12.48 5.85 -21.73
C TYR A 42 -13.97 6.18 -21.73
N LEU A 43 -14.48 6.63 -20.59
CA LEU A 43 -15.92 6.76 -20.36
C LEU A 43 -16.56 7.93 -21.12
N ASN A 44 -15.76 8.83 -21.68
CA ASN A 44 -16.21 9.91 -22.57
C ASN A 44 -16.34 9.50 -24.05
N GLN A 45 -15.99 8.27 -24.40
CA GLN A 45 -16.09 7.80 -25.78
C GLN A 45 -17.54 7.58 -26.21
N LYS A 46 -17.78 7.73 -27.52
CA LYS A 46 -19.10 7.43 -28.10
C LYS A 46 -19.45 5.95 -27.87
N PRO A 47 -20.70 5.63 -27.52
CA PRO A 47 -21.20 4.25 -27.39
C PRO A 47 -20.79 3.28 -28.50
N SER A 48 -20.79 3.74 -29.76
CA SER A 48 -20.41 2.92 -30.90
C SER A 48 -18.93 2.54 -30.89
N VAL A 49 -18.06 3.41 -30.39
CA VAL A 49 -16.62 3.16 -30.27
C VAL A 49 -16.37 2.12 -29.19
N ILE A 50 -16.97 2.30 -28.00
CA ILE A 50 -16.88 1.36 -26.87
C ILE A 50 -17.34 -0.04 -27.30
N LYS A 51 -18.50 -0.15 -27.96
CA LYS A 51 -19.03 -1.43 -28.46
C LYS A 51 -18.10 -2.07 -29.49
N SER A 52 -17.62 -1.31 -30.46
CA SER A 52 -16.75 -1.83 -31.53
C SER A 52 -15.44 -2.35 -30.96
N PHE A 53 -14.86 -1.63 -30.00
CA PHE A 53 -13.69 -2.08 -29.26
C PHE A 53 -13.99 -3.36 -28.49
N TRP A 54 -15.04 -3.37 -27.66
CA TRP A 54 -15.39 -4.51 -26.82
C TRP A 54 -15.54 -5.80 -27.62
N PHE A 55 -16.35 -5.80 -28.69
CA PHE A 55 -16.57 -7.01 -29.49
C PHE A 55 -15.30 -7.46 -30.23
N ALA A 56 -14.49 -6.52 -30.71
CA ALA A 56 -13.21 -6.88 -31.32
C ALA A 56 -12.26 -7.54 -30.31
N MET A 57 -12.33 -7.14 -29.05
CA MET A 57 -11.45 -7.61 -27.99
C MET A 57 -11.95 -8.88 -27.30
N SER A 58 -13.26 -9.00 -27.04
CA SER A 58 -13.88 -10.14 -26.36
C SER A 58 -13.60 -11.46 -27.07
N ASP A 59 -13.65 -11.45 -28.40
CA ASP A 59 -13.41 -12.65 -29.21
C ASP A 59 -11.96 -13.14 -29.12
N ARG A 60 -11.03 -12.25 -28.75
CA ARG A 60 -9.58 -12.52 -28.71
C ARG A 60 -9.12 -13.08 -27.37
N VAL A 61 -9.65 -12.56 -26.26
CA VAL A 61 -9.25 -12.97 -24.90
C VAL A 61 -9.78 -14.34 -24.52
N LYS A 62 -10.85 -14.82 -25.18
CA LYS A 62 -11.49 -16.10 -24.85
C LYS A 62 -11.80 -16.16 -23.34
N GLN A 63 -11.36 -17.22 -22.65
CA GLN A 63 -11.56 -17.44 -21.21
C GLN A 63 -10.41 -16.92 -20.34
N LEU A 64 -9.44 -16.19 -20.91
CA LEU A 64 -8.34 -15.64 -20.11
C LEU A 64 -8.87 -14.61 -19.11
N PRO A 65 -8.24 -14.50 -17.92
CA PRO A 65 -8.52 -13.43 -16.99
C PRO A 65 -8.21 -12.07 -17.64
N VAL A 66 -9.14 -11.14 -17.52
CA VAL A 66 -9.07 -9.79 -18.08
C VAL A 66 -9.17 -8.74 -16.98
N ARG A 67 -8.23 -7.81 -17.03
CA ARG A 67 -8.24 -6.54 -16.31
C ARG A 67 -9.03 -5.51 -17.10
N LEU A 68 -10.12 -5.01 -16.52
CA LEU A 68 -10.93 -3.95 -17.09
C LEU A 68 -10.62 -2.63 -16.40
N GLU A 69 -10.12 -1.66 -17.17
CA GLU A 69 -9.83 -0.30 -16.70
C GLU A 69 -10.89 0.64 -17.26
N LEU A 70 -11.66 1.26 -16.37
CA LEU A 70 -12.64 2.29 -16.70
C LEU A 70 -12.04 3.63 -16.31
N ILE A 71 -11.71 4.43 -17.32
CA ILE A 71 -10.99 5.69 -17.15
C ILE A 71 -11.99 6.82 -17.33
N ASP A 72 -12.29 7.49 -16.22
CA ASP A 72 -13.04 8.74 -16.23
C ASP A 72 -12.30 9.79 -17.06
N ARG A 73 -13.02 10.68 -17.72
CA ARG A 73 -12.45 11.75 -18.57
C ARG A 73 -13.39 12.95 -18.52
N PRO A 74 -12.88 14.18 -18.68
CA PRO A 74 -13.73 15.35 -18.76
C PRO A 74 -14.74 15.25 -19.91
N ASN A 75 -15.94 15.80 -19.69
CA ASN A 75 -17.07 15.89 -20.62
C ASN A 75 -17.93 14.62 -20.79
N ILE A 76 -18.07 13.78 -19.77
CA ILE A 76 -19.06 12.69 -19.79
C ILE A 76 -20.44 13.26 -19.47
N PHE A 77 -21.30 13.35 -20.48
CA PHE A 77 -22.66 13.85 -20.27
C PHE A 77 -23.66 12.75 -19.84
N HIS A 78 -23.32 11.45 -19.91
CA HIS A 78 -24.28 10.35 -19.74
C HIS A 78 -23.72 9.05 -19.14
N HIS A 79 -23.29 9.04 -17.86
CA HIS A 79 -22.83 7.80 -17.19
C HIS A 79 -23.86 6.66 -17.26
N GLU A 80 -25.16 6.96 -17.11
CA GLU A 80 -26.24 5.96 -17.21
C GLU A 80 -26.23 5.19 -18.54
N LEU A 81 -25.99 5.90 -19.65
CA LEU A 81 -25.92 5.28 -20.96
C LEU A 81 -24.68 4.37 -21.06
N VAL A 82 -23.53 4.84 -20.57
CA VAL A 82 -22.28 4.08 -20.58
C VAL A 82 -22.38 2.83 -19.71
N ILE A 83 -22.91 2.96 -18.49
CA ILE A 83 -23.19 1.84 -17.56
C ILE A 83 -24.12 0.84 -18.24
N SER A 84 -25.21 1.29 -18.88
CA SER A 84 -26.14 0.41 -19.61
C SER A 84 -25.43 -0.34 -20.76
N ILE A 85 -24.54 0.32 -21.49
CA ILE A 85 -23.77 -0.32 -22.56
C ILE A 85 -22.82 -1.38 -21.99
N ILE A 86 -22.04 -1.04 -20.97
CA ILE A 86 -21.10 -1.99 -20.33
C ILE A 86 -21.86 -3.18 -19.74
N ARG A 87 -22.98 -2.94 -19.05
CA ARG A 87 -23.86 -3.99 -18.54
C ARG A 87 -24.29 -4.95 -19.65
N ASN A 88 -24.78 -4.41 -20.77
CA ASN A 88 -25.20 -5.24 -21.90
C ASN A 88 -24.03 -6.03 -22.49
N MET A 89 -22.84 -5.42 -22.60
CA MET A 89 -21.64 -6.08 -23.09
C MET A 89 -21.18 -7.22 -22.17
N LEU A 90 -21.16 -7.01 -20.86
CA LEU A 90 -20.86 -8.05 -19.87
C LEU A 90 -21.91 -9.18 -19.86
N ALA A 91 -23.17 -8.89 -20.18
CA ALA A 91 -24.23 -9.89 -20.23
C ALA A 91 -24.19 -10.78 -21.49
N ILE A 92 -23.77 -10.24 -22.63
CA ILE A 92 -23.76 -10.96 -23.92
C ILE A 92 -22.41 -11.62 -24.25
N THR A 93 -21.34 -11.24 -23.56
CA THR A 93 -20.01 -11.82 -23.78
C THR A 93 -19.58 -12.62 -22.56
N ASP A 94 -18.87 -13.74 -22.76
CA ASP A 94 -18.32 -14.55 -21.67
C ASP A 94 -16.88 -14.14 -21.33
N VAL A 95 -16.63 -12.82 -21.28
CA VAL A 95 -15.32 -12.30 -20.90
C VAL A 95 -15.12 -12.54 -19.40
N ASN A 96 -14.03 -13.21 -19.05
CA ASN A 96 -13.67 -13.47 -17.67
C ASN A 96 -12.98 -12.25 -17.05
N ILE A 97 -13.76 -11.25 -16.64
CA ILE A 97 -13.25 -10.10 -15.89
C ILE A 97 -12.94 -10.55 -14.46
N ASP A 98 -11.66 -10.56 -14.09
CA ASP A 98 -11.20 -10.89 -12.76
C ASP A 98 -10.61 -9.70 -12.01
N GLN A 99 -10.20 -8.65 -12.72
CA GLN A 99 -9.70 -7.40 -12.13
C GLN A 99 -10.42 -6.19 -12.69
N VAL A 100 -10.74 -5.22 -11.84
CA VAL A 100 -11.39 -3.97 -12.22
C VAL A 100 -10.60 -2.80 -11.66
N TYR A 101 -10.26 -1.86 -12.54
CA TYR A 101 -9.59 -0.61 -12.20
C TYR A 101 -10.50 0.55 -12.59
N LEU A 102 -10.79 1.44 -11.64
CA LEU A 102 -11.61 2.63 -11.85
C LEU A 102 -10.75 3.86 -11.59
N SER A 103 -10.37 4.57 -12.65
CA SER A 103 -9.67 5.85 -12.52
C SER A 103 -10.71 6.95 -12.49
N VAL A 104 -10.83 7.65 -11.36
CA VAL A 104 -11.75 8.77 -11.17
C VAL A 104 -10.98 10.07 -11.30
N ILE A 105 -11.48 10.99 -12.12
CA ILE A 105 -10.84 12.29 -12.31
C ILE A 105 -11.48 13.32 -11.40
N ARG A 106 -10.66 14.20 -10.82
CA ARG A 106 -11.08 15.30 -9.95
C ARG A 106 -11.86 16.36 -10.75
N GLN A 107 -13.18 16.18 -10.90
CA GLN A 107 -14.06 17.08 -11.64
C GLN A 107 -15.45 17.23 -10.96
N PRO A 108 -16.21 18.30 -11.24
CA PRO A 108 -17.51 18.57 -10.57
C PRO A 108 -18.55 17.46 -10.70
N TYR A 109 -18.43 16.64 -11.75
CA TYR A 109 -19.26 15.45 -11.98
C TYR A 109 -18.39 14.21 -11.78
N ALA A 110 -18.11 13.87 -10.52
CA ALA A 110 -17.30 12.70 -10.21
C ALA A 110 -17.98 11.41 -10.69
N LEU A 111 -17.17 10.44 -11.13
CA LEU A 111 -17.65 9.12 -11.53
C LEU A 111 -18.52 8.50 -10.43
N PRO A 112 -19.75 8.02 -10.72
CA PRO A 112 -20.54 7.29 -9.73
C PRO A 112 -19.96 5.88 -9.51
N VAL A 113 -18.86 5.80 -8.76
CA VAL A 113 -18.03 4.59 -8.56
C VAL A 113 -18.89 3.38 -8.22
N ALA A 114 -19.80 3.57 -7.27
CA ALA A 114 -20.75 2.59 -6.81
C ALA A 114 -21.58 1.97 -7.95
N SER A 115 -22.14 2.81 -8.82
CA SER A 115 -22.94 2.38 -9.95
C SER A 115 -22.15 1.57 -10.99
N TYR A 116 -20.83 1.82 -11.13
CA TYR A 116 -19.94 1.00 -11.95
C TYR A 116 -19.60 -0.34 -11.30
N LEU A 117 -19.38 -0.39 -9.98
CA LEU A 117 -19.11 -1.65 -9.28
C LEU A 117 -20.29 -2.64 -9.34
N LYS A 118 -21.52 -2.13 -9.32
CA LYS A 118 -22.75 -2.92 -9.52
C LYS A 118 -22.83 -3.66 -10.87
N LEU A 119 -21.97 -3.33 -11.84
CA LEU A 119 -21.90 -4.05 -13.11
C LEU A 119 -21.36 -5.46 -12.96
N PHE A 120 -20.60 -5.72 -11.90
CA PHE A 120 -19.92 -6.98 -11.68
C PHE A 120 -20.69 -7.83 -10.67
N THR A 121 -21.07 -9.03 -11.07
CA THR A 121 -21.79 -10.00 -10.22
C THR A 121 -20.96 -11.26 -9.93
N ARG A 122 -19.90 -11.48 -10.71
CA ARG A 122 -18.94 -12.57 -10.53
C ARG A 122 -17.88 -12.16 -9.50
N SER A 123 -17.17 -13.15 -8.96
CA SER A 123 -16.09 -12.90 -7.99
C SER A 123 -14.92 -12.21 -8.69
N LEU A 124 -14.39 -11.15 -8.08
CA LEU A 124 -13.21 -10.44 -8.56
C LEU A 124 -11.98 -10.77 -7.70
N GLN A 125 -10.81 -10.85 -8.32
CA GLN A 125 -9.53 -10.91 -7.64
C GLN A 125 -9.15 -9.54 -7.07
N LEU A 126 -9.36 -8.47 -7.85
CA LEU A 126 -8.96 -7.12 -7.47
C LEU A 126 -9.98 -6.09 -7.93
N VAL A 127 -10.33 -5.19 -7.02
CA VAL A 127 -10.97 -3.91 -7.32
C VAL A 127 -10.01 -2.82 -6.88
N HIS A 128 -9.58 -1.97 -7.82
CA HIS A 128 -8.72 -0.82 -7.55
C HIS A 128 -9.44 0.44 -8.02
N VAL A 129 -9.76 1.34 -7.10
CA VAL A 129 -10.31 2.66 -7.43
C VAL A 129 -9.24 3.68 -7.07
N VAL A 130 -8.88 4.53 -8.01
CA VAL A 130 -7.84 5.56 -7.82
C VAL A 130 -8.39 6.91 -8.24
N ALA A 131 -8.20 7.93 -7.40
CA ALA A 131 -8.42 9.30 -7.81
C ALA A 131 -7.16 9.83 -8.50
N SER A 132 -7.23 10.07 -9.80
CA SER A 132 -6.11 10.65 -10.55
C SER A 132 -6.21 12.18 -10.56
N GLN A 133 -5.07 12.86 -10.41
CA GLN A 133 -4.96 14.29 -10.66
C GLN A 133 -4.99 14.53 -12.18
N GLU A 134 -5.97 15.29 -12.69
CA GLU A 134 -5.83 15.93 -14.01
C GLU A 134 -5.18 17.32 -13.86
N PRO A 135 -4.42 17.77 -14.87
CA PRO A 135 -3.78 19.07 -14.85
C PRO A 135 -4.82 20.20 -14.84
N ARG A 136 -4.96 20.84 -13.66
CA ARG A 136 -5.46 22.21 -13.41
C ARG A 136 -6.48 22.75 -14.42
N LEU A 137 -7.70 22.24 -14.39
CA LEU A 137 -8.86 22.98 -14.89
C LEU A 137 -9.53 23.67 -13.70
N SER A 138 -9.29 24.98 -13.55
CA SER A 138 -9.99 25.81 -12.55
C SER A 138 -11.45 25.94 -12.95
N VAL A 139 -12.34 25.16 -12.34
CA VAL A 139 -13.78 25.29 -12.54
C VAL A 139 -14.41 25.77 -11.24
N GLU A 140 -14.72 27.06 -11.18
CA GLU A 140 -15.58 27.64 -10.15
C GLU A 140 -17.04 27.28 -10.48
N GLY A 141 -17.61 26.34 -9.73
CA GLY A 141 -19.01 25.98 -9.85
C GLY A 141 -19.41 24.93 -8.83
N HIS A 142 -20.11 25.34 -7.78
CA HIS A 142 -20.79 24.42 -6.89
C HIS A 142 -21.99 23.83 -7.63
N ILE A 143 -21.92 22.56 -7.99
CA ILE A 143 -23.03 21.81 -8.58
C ILE A 143 -23.50 20.77 -7.57
N THR A 144 -24.81 20.67 -7.43
CA THR A 144 -25.50 19.79 -6.50
C THR A 144 -25.10 18.32 -6.67
N ILE A 145 -24.79 17.73 -5.51
CA ILE A 145 -24.15 16.45 -5.25
C ILE A 145 -24.98 15.25 -5.75
N PRO A 146 -24.41 14.31 -6.53
CA PRO A 146 -24.90 12.94 -6.61
C PRO A 146 -24.64 12.21 -5.28
N GLU A 147 -25.59 11.40 -4.81
CA GLU A 147 -25.55 10.77 -3.48
C GLU A 147 -24.34 9.83 -3.23
N GLU A 148 -23.61 9.37 -4.26
CA GLU A 148 -22.58 8.32 -4.17
C GLU A 148 -21.11 8.82 -4.23
N THR A 149 -20.81 9.90 -4.96
CA THR A 149 -19.44 10.43 -5.14
C THR A 149 -19.50 11.92 -5.47
N TRP A 150 -18.66 12.75 -4.86
CA TRP A 150 -18.62 14.19 -5.13
C TRP A 150 -17.20 14.75 -5.06
N PHE A 151 -17.05 15.96 -5.59
CA PHE A 151 -15.79 16.69 -5.66
C PHE A 151 -15.96 18.06 -5.00
N ASP A 152 -15.12 18.38 -4.03
CA ASP A 152 -15.19 19.65 -3.28
C ASP A 152 -14.36 20.79 -3.92
N GLY A 153 -13.71 20.52 -5.06
CA GLY A 153 -12.74 21.42 -5.69
C GLY A 153 -11.29 20.98 -5.50
N ILE A 154 -11.03 20.04 -4.59
CA ILE A 154 -9.69 19.58 -4.21
C ILE A 154 -9.61 18.06 -4.29
N CYS A 155 -10.54 17.34 -3.68
CA CYS A 155 -10.53 15.89 -3.54
C CYS A 155 -11.86 15.23 -3.92
N ILE A 156 -11.76 13.95 -4.26
CA ILE A 156 -12.91 13.11 -4.57
C ILE A 156 -13.31 12.40 -3.29
N TYR A 157 -14.54 12.62 -2.89
CA TYR A 157 -15.16 11.92 -1.78
C TYR A 157 -16.05 10.82 -2.31
N VAL A 158 -15.95 9.66 -1.67
CA VAL A 158 -16.88 8.55 -1.90
C VAL A 158 -17.61 8.22 -0.61
N ASP A 159 -18.86 7.81 -0.76
CA ASP A 159 -19.54 7.06 0.29
C ASP A 159 -18.93 5.65 0.34
N ILE A 160 -17.95 5.45 1.22
CA ILE A 160 -17.24 4.18 1.35
C ILE A 160 -18.21 3.05 1.73
N ARG A 161 -19.21 3.34 2.57
CA ARG A 161 -20.24 2.37 2.94
C ARG A 161 -20.98 1.90 1.71
N ARG A 162 -21.39 2.84 0.85
CA ARG A 162 -22.09 2.51 -0.40
C ARG A 162 -21.24 1.64 -1.32
N ILE A 163 -19.94 1.91 -1.45
CA ILE A 163 -19.00 1.07 -2.21
C ILE A 163 -18.98 -0.35 -1.63
N LEU A 164 -18.88 -0.48 -0.31
CA LEU A 164 -18.79 -1.76 0.38
C LEU A 164 -20.11 -2.55 0.35
N GLU A 165 -21.27 -1.88 0.37
CA GLU A 165 -22.61 -2.48 0.24
C GLU A 165 -22.85 -3.19 -1.09
N ILE A 166 -22.19 -2.73 -2.14
CA ILE A 166 -22.42 -3.18 -3.52
C ILE A 166 -21.17 -3.82 -4.12
N LEU A 167 -20.12 -3.96 -3.32
CA LEU A 167 -18.90 -4.60 -3.72
C LEU A 167 -19.24 -6.05 -4.10
N PRO A 168 -18.90 -6.50 -5.31
CA PRO A 168 -18.99 -7.91 -5.66
C PRO A 168 -18.08 -8.73 -4.74
N PRO A 169 -18.24 -10.06 -4.67
CA PRO A 169 -17.32 -10.89 -3.89
C PRO A 169 -15.86 -10.70 -4.37
N THR A 170 -15.04 -10.05 -3.55
CA THR A 170 -13.73 -9.51 -3.98
C THR A 170 -12.62 -9.99 -3.05
N ASN A 171 -11.46 -10.38 -3.60
CA ASN A 171 -10.31 -10.81 -2.78
C ASN A 171 -9.47 -9.62 -2.29
N SER A 172 -9.25 -8.61 -3.12
CA SER A 172 -8.47 -7.42 -2.77
C SER A 172 -9.22 -6.14 -3.17
N LEU A 173 -9.33 -5.18 -2.24
CA LEU A 173 -9.90 -3.86 -2.49
C LEU A 173 -8.84 -2.79 -2.20
N ILE A 174 -8.57 -1.94 -3.18
CA ILE A 174 -7.67 -0.80 -3.07
C ILE A 174 -8.46 0.47 -3.40
N LEU A 175 -8.58 1.39 -2.45
CA LEU A 175 -9.09 2.74 -2.65
C LEU A 175 -7.93 3.69 -2.45
N GLU A 176 -7.45 4.29 -3.53
CA GLU A 176 -6.21 5.08 -3.55
C GLU A 176 -6.47 6.56 -3.82
N ASP A 177 -5.98 7.42 -2.94
CA ASP A 177 -6.15 8.88 -2.97
C ASP A 177 -7.63 9.32 -2.97
N ILE A 178 -8.48 8.56 -2.27
CA ILE A 178 -9.92 8.81 -2.19
C ILE A 178 -10.29 9.20 -0.76
N ALA A 179 -11.02 10.30 -0.61
CA ALA A 179 -11.51 10.71 0.70
C ALA A 179 -12.82 9.98 1.07
N PHE A 180 -13.01 9.71 2.35
CA PHE A 180 -14.17 8.97 2.86
C PHE A 180 -14.96 9.83 3.85
N GLU A 181 -16.28 9.89 3.69
CA GLU A 181 -17.18 10.42 4.73
C GLU A 181 -18.05 9.29 5.30
N PRO A 182 -18.20 9.22 6.63
CA PRO A 182 -19.10 8.29 7.28
C PRO A 182 -20.53 8.80 7.13
N LYS A 183 -21.35 8.07 6.36
CA LYS A 183 -22.81 8.19 6.47
C LYS A 183 -23.35 7.06 7.34
N SER A 184 -24.15 7.43 8.33
CA SER A 184 -24.66 6.52 9.34
C SER A 184 -25.80 5.63 8.81
N GLN A 185 -25.81 4.39 9.33
CA GLN A 185 -26.81 3.31 9.22
C GLN A 185 -26.91 2.54 7.89
N GLY A 186 -26.83 1.20 7.99
CA GLY A 186 -26.92 0.24 6.88
C GLY A 186 -26.20 -1.08 7.17
N SER A 187 -26.44 -2.13 6.39
CA SER A 187 -25.70 -3.40 6.49
C SER A 187 -24.71 -3.51 5.35
N TYR A 188 -23.51 -4.03 5.59
CA TYR A 188 -22.51 -4.23 4.54
C TYR A 188 -22.85 -5.41 3.62
N SER A 189 -22.16 -5.50 2.46
CA SER A 189 -22.32 -6.60 1.51
C SER A 189 -21.74 -7.91 2.05
N SER A 190 -22.41 -9.02 1.75
CA SER A 190 -21.83 -10.37 1.87
C SER A 190 -20.54 -10.56 1.04
N GLY A 191 -20.25 -9.67 0.09
CA GLY A 191 -19.03 -9.66 -0.70
C GLY A 191 -17.75 -9.47 0.12
N LEU A 192 -17.86 -8.81 1.28
CA LEU A 192 -16.73 -8.56 2.18
C LEU A 192 -16.20 -9.83 2.85
N ALA A 193 -17.03 -10.87 3.00
CA ALA A 193 -16.62 -12.13 3.63
C ALA A 193 -15.51 -12.87 2.85
N LYS A 194 -15.24 -12.48 1.60
CA LYS A 194 -14.12 -13.01 0.78
C LYS A 194 -12.87 -12.14 0.79
N LEU A 195 -12.96 -10.92 1.31
CA LEU A 195 -11.88 -9.96 1.27
C LEU A 195 -10.68 -10.45 2.09
N LYS A 196 -9.52 -10.51 1.44
CA LYS A 196 -8.22 -10.90 2.01
C LYS A 196 -7.29 -9.71 2.19
N ALA A 197 -7.40 -8.70 1.34
CA ALA A 197 -6.59 -7.50 1.40
C ALA A 197 -7.46 -6.24 1.26
N LEU A 198 -7.23 -5.27 2.15
CA LEU A 198 -7.88 -3.97 2.11
C LEU A 198 -6.81 -2.89 2.20
N THR A 199 -6.79 -1.98 1.22
CA THR A 199 -5.94 -0.81 1.20
C THR A 199 -6.78 0.44 1.04
N LEU A 200 -6.68 1.34 2.01
CA LEU A 200 -7.31 2.65 1.99
C LEU A 200 -6.21 3.70 2.07
N THR A 201 -6.08 4.53 1.02
CA THR A 201 -5.16 5.66 1.03
C THR A 201 -5.89 6.95 0.70
N THR A 202 -5.53 8.04 1.39
CA THR A 202 -6.13 9.36 1.17
C THR A 202 -5.09 10.47 1.32
N SER A 203 -5.17 11.50 0.49
CA SER A 203 -4.38 12.73 0.67
C SER A 203 -5.06 13.77 1.59
N ARG A 204 -6.22 13.43 2.15
CA ARG A 204 -7.03 14.33 2.99
C ARG A 204 -7.67 13.60 4.15
N TYR A 205 -8.00 14.38 5.18
CA TYR A 205 -8.84 13.95 6.28
C TYR A 205 -10.07 13.19 5.79
N SER A 206 -10.19 11.96 6.27
CA SER A 206 -11.28 11.03 5.99
C SER A 206 -11.65 10.34 7.28
N SER A 207 -12.86 9.81 7.37
CA SER A 207 -13.25 9.03 8.54
C SER A 207 -14.07 7.79 8.21
N ILE A 208 -13.91 6.76 9.03
CA ILE A 208 -14.44 5.42 8.76
C ILE A 208 -14.87 4.69 10.05
N GLU A 209 -15.97 3.93 9.97
CA GLU A 209 -16.37 2.94 10.98
C GLU A 209 -15.57 1.63 10.75
N LEU A 210 -14.25 1.66 11.04
CA LEU A 210 -13.34 0.56 10.71
C LEU A 210 -13.71 -0.75 11.39
N TRP A 211 -14.02 -0.74 12.69
CA TRP A 211 -14.24 -1.98 13.43
C TRP A 211 -15.53 -2.69 12.98
N HIS A 212 -16.58 -1.93 12.70
CA HIS A 212 -17.79 -2.46 12.09
C HIS A 212 -17.50 -3.06 10.70
N LEU A 213 -16.61 -2.46 9.91
CA LEU A 213 -16.19 -2.99 8.62
C LEU A 213 -15.39 -4.30 8.78
N LEU A 214 -14.40 -4.33 9.68
CA LEU A 214 -13.53 -5.49 9.90
C LEU A 214 -14.33 -6.72 10.32
N ARG A 215 -15.36 -6.56 11.15
CA ARG A 215 -16.26 -7.64 11.57
C ARG A 215 -16.87 -8.43 10.40
N GLU A 216 -17.10 -7.78 9.27
CA GLU A 216 -17.67 -8.40 8.07
C GLU A 216 -16.60 -9.07 7.18
N CYS A 217 -15.32 -8.81 7.46
CA CYS A 217 -14.16 -9.27 6.70
C CYS A 217 -13.47 -10.47 7.38
N GLY A 218 -14.20 -11.57 7.60
CA GLY A 218 -13.70 -12.75 8.32
C GLY A 218 -12.55 -13.55 7.66
N ARG A 219 -11.88 -12.99 6.64
CA ARG A 219 -10.73 -13.57 5.94
C ARG A 219 -9.62 -12.54 5.67
N LEU A 220 -9.69 -11.37 6.30
CA LEU A 220 -8.78 -10.27 6.00
C LEU A 220 -7.38 -10.57 6.56
N GLU A 221 -6.41 -10.79 5.67
CA GLU A 221 -5.02 -11.12 6.02
C GLU A 221 -4.11 -9.89 6.00
N TYR A 222 -4.47 -8.87 5.21
CA TYR A 222 -3.71 -7.64 4.98
C TYR A 222 -4.60 -6.41 5.12
N LEU A 223 -4.19 -5.46 5.95
CA LEU A 223 -4.84 -4.16 6.11
C LEU A 223 -3.81 -3.05 5.97
N ARG A 224 -4.06 -2.13 5.03
CA ARG A 224 -3.31 -0.89 4.88
C ARG A 224 -4.20 0.33 5.03
N LEU A 225 -3.84 1.23 5.94
CA LEU A 225 -4.47 2.54 6.12
C LEU A 225 -3.39 3.62 5.99
N ASP A 226 -3.50 4.47 4.99
CA ASP A 226 -2.50 5.47 4.65
C ASP A 226 -3.16 6.83 4.44
N GLY A 227 -2.59 7.90 4.99
CA GLY A 227 -3.23 9.21 5.06
C GLY A 227 -3.90 9.52 6.41
N ASP A 228 -4.51 10.70 6.45
CA ASP A 228 -5.27 11.23 7.58
C ASP A 228 -6.65 10.56 7.66
N ILE A 229 -6.69 9.32 8.20
CA ILE A 229 -7.91 8.52 8.35
C ILE A 229 -8.25 8.41 9.83
N GLU A 230 -9.34 9.05 10.26
CA GLU A 230 -9.90 8.90 11.61
C GLU A 230 -10.81 7.67 11.70
N ILE A 231 -10.63 6.89 12.77
CA ILE A 231 -11.51 5.77 13.08
C ILE A 231 -12.60 6.22 14.04
N MET A 232 -13.85 6.17 13.59
CA MET A 232 -15.01 6.74 14.29
C MET A 232 -15.64 5.81 15.32
N ASP A 233 -15.33 4.53 15.28
CA ASP A 233 -15.88 3.50 16.15
C ASP A 233 -14.82 2.89 17.05
N ALA A 234 -15.27 2.23 18.12
CA ALA A 234 -14.39 1.54 19.05
C ALA A 234 -14.25 0.05 18.70
N PRO A 235 -13.12 -0.59 19.04
CA PRO A 235 -12.96 -2.03 18.89
C PRO A 235 -14.08 -2.80 19.61
N LEU A 236 -14.61 -3.83 18.96
CA LEU A 236 -15.62 -4.70 19.55
C LEU A 236 -14.94 -5.83 20.35
N PRO A 237 -15.43 -6.18 21.55
CA PRO A 237 -14.74 -7.11 22.46
C PRO A 237 -14.59 -8.55 21.95
N ASP A 238 -15.34 -8.96 20.93
CA ASP A 238 -15.38 -10.33 20.40
C ASP A 238 -15.00 -10.40 18.90
N ASP A 239 -14.16 -9.46 18.42
CA ASP A 239 -13.90 -9.36 16.98
C ASP A 239 -12.89 -10.41 16.48
N THR A 240 -13.42 -11.54 16.03
CA THR A 240 -12.64 -12.62 15.39
C THR A 240 -11.92 -12.18 14.11
N ALA A 241 -12.32 -11.06 13.49
CA ALA A 241 -11.68 -10.60 12.26
C ALA A 241 -10.20 -10.22 12.50
N LEU A 242 -9.87 -9.71 13.69
CA LEU A 242 -8.51 -9.33 14.06
C LEU A 242 -7.57 -10.54 14.18
N GLU A 243 -8.13 -11.73 14.40
CA GLU A 243 -7.36 -12.98 14.38
C GLU A 243 -6.87 -13.34 12.98
N THR A 244 -7.51 -12.82 11.91
CA THR A 244 -7.12 -13.16 10.54
C THR A 244 -6.02 -12.26 10.00
N ILE A 245 -5.86 -11.05 10.55
CA ILE A 245 -4.91 -10.06 10.08
C ILE A 245 -3.49 -10.48 10.46
N THR A 246 -2.65 -10.64 9.44
CA THR A 246 -1.24 -11.02 9.58
C THR A 246 -0.28 -9.88 9.22
N THR A 247 -0.75 -8.92 8.42
CA THR A 247 0.03 -7.75 8.01
C THR A 247 -0.80 -6.49 8.24
N LEU A 248 -0.23 -5.55 8.98
CA LEU A 248 -0.82 -4.25 9.27
C LEU A 248 0.14 -3.16 8.81
N GLU A 249 -0.30 -2.35 7.86
CA GLU A 249 0.43 -1.16 7.42
C GLU A 249 -0.40 0.09 7.74
N VAL A 250 0.14 0.99 8.54
CA VAL A 250 -0.62 2.14 9.02
C VAL A 250 0.24 3.38 8.96
N GLU A 251 -0.22 4.47 8.36
CA GLU A 251 0.57 5.69 8.40
C GLU A 251 0.73 6.14 9.85
N SER A 252 -0.35 6.17 10.65
CA SER A 252 -0.27 6.51 12.07
C SER A 252 -1.09 5.58 12.95
N LEU A 253 -0.43 4.98 13.95
CA LEU A 253 -1.08 4.20 15.00
C LEU A 253 -1.94 5.07 15.92
N GLY A 254 -1.65 6.37 16.03
CA GLY A 254 -2.39 7.28 16.91
C GLY A 254 -3.87 7.42 16.54
N TYR A 255 -4.21 7.23 15.26
CA TYR A 255 -5.61 7.29 14.81
C TYR A 255 -6.39 5.99 15.05
N PHE A 256 -5.75 4.92 15.55
CA PHE A 256 -6.46 3.65 15.75
C PHE A 256 -7.45 3.67 16.92
N CYS A 257 -7.16 4.46 17.96
CA CYS A 257 -8.04 4.54 19.12
C CYS A 257 -7.69 5.78 19.96
N GLU A 258 -8.62 6.74 20.03
CA GLU A 258 -8.52 7.87 20.98
C GLU A 258 -8.59 7.40 22.45
N ASP A 259 -9.27 6.28 22.71
CA ASP A 259 -9.56 5.76 24.06
C ASP A 259 -8.41 4.96 24.71
N LEU A 260 -7.17 5.14 24.25
CA LEU A 260 -5.92 4.62 24.84
C LEU A 260 -5.81 3.08 25.02
N THR A 261 -6.78 2.29 24.57
CA THR A 261 -6.70 0.83 24.66
C THR A 261 -6.38 0.27 23.27
N PRO A 262 -5.15 -0.20 23.03
CA PRO A 262 -4.78 -0.70 21.72
C PRO A 262 -5.53 -1.98 21.37
N PRO A 263 -5.97 -2.14 20.11
CA PRO A 263 -6.53 -3.39 19.61
C PRO A 263 -5.49 -4.52 19.63
N VAL A 264 -5.96 -5.75 19.83
CA VAL A 264 -5.12 -6.95 19.86
C VAL A 264 -5.28 -7.70 18.54
N PHE A 265 -4.16 -8.01 17.89
CA PHE A 265 -4.02 -8.77 16.65
C PHE A 265 -3.22 -10.05 16.93
N PRO A 266 -3.87 -11.14 17.38
CA PRO A 266 -3.18 -12.34 17.87
C PRO A 266 -2.25 -13.00 16.85
N ASN A 267 -2.49 -12.81 15.55
CA ASN A 267 -1.72 -13.43 14.47
C ASN A 267 -0.89 -12.44 13.65
N LEU A 268 -0.70 -11.20 14.15
CA LEU A 268 0.10 -10.20 13.48
C LEU A 268 1.56 -10.67 13.30
N ARG A 269 2.06 -10.65 12.06
CA ARG A 269 3.42 -11.07 11.71
C ARG A 269 4.25 -9.91 11.21
N GLU A 270 3.63 -8.97 10.52
CA GLU A 270 4.29 -7.81 9.95
C GLU A 270 3.53 -6.54 10.37
N LEU A 271 4.26 -5.60 10.96
CA LEU A 271 3.78 -4.27 11.30
C LEU A 271 4.64 -3.24 10.58
N VAL A 272 4.00 -2.39 9.79
CA VAL A 272 4.62 -1.25 9.14
C VAL A 272 3.91 0.01 9.63
N THR A 273 4.66 0.97 10.18
CA THR A 273 4.09 2.22 10.66
C THR A 273 4.99 3.43 10.42
N ASN A 274 4.41 4.61 10.16
CA ASN A 274 5.16 5.85 10.04
C ASN A 274 5.06 6.71 11.31
N LEU A 275 3.89 6.81 11.94
CA LEU A 275 3.57 7.77 12.97
C LEU A 275 2.95 7.08 14.20
N GLY A 276 3.33 7.55 15.37
CA GLY A 276 2.67 7.15 16.60
C GLY A 276 3.15 8.00 17.75
N GLU A 277 2.24 8.42 18.61
CA GLU A 277 2.63 8.90 19.93
C GLU A 277 3.47 7.79 20.59
N PRO A 278 4.72 8.06 21.03
CA PRO A 278 5.62 7.00 21.51
C PRO A 278 5.00 6.14 22.60
N LEU A 279 4.15 6.74 23.44
CA LEU A 279 3.43 6.03 24.49
C LEU A 279 2.39 5.04 23.93
N TYR A 280 1.59 5.45 22.94
CA TYR A 280 0.61 4.57 22.31
C TYR A 280 1.30 3.42 21.57
N MET A 281 2.41 3.69 20.87
CA MET A 281 3.18 2.64 20.21
C MET A 281 3.72 1.61 21.23
N GLN A 282 4.20 2.06 22.39
CA GLN A 282 4.60 1.14 23.46
C GLN A 282 3.42 0.30 23.98
N GLN A 283 2.26 0.92 24.20
CA GLN A 283 1.07 0.19 24.61
C GLN A 283 0.66 -0.83 23.54
N PHE A 284 0.64 -0.43 22.26
CA PHE A 284 0.27 -1.27 21.13
C PHE A 284 1.19 -2.49 21.03
N LEU A 285 2.51 -2.29 21.05
CA LEU A 285 3.48 -3.38 20.98
C LEU A 285 3.46 -4.26 22.23
N SER A 286 3.07 -3.72 23.40
CA SER A 286 2.96 -4.53 24.63
C SER A 286 1.82 -5.54 24.60
N VAL A 287 0.75 -5.28 23.84
CA VAL A 287 -0.38 -6.21 23.66
C VAL A 287 -0.28 -7.04 22.37
N ASN A 288 0.58 -6.62 21.42
CA ASN A 288 0.82 -7.29 20.14
C ASN A 288 2.26 -7.82 20.03
N SER A 289 2.55 -8.95 20.68
CA SER A 289 3.91 -9.49 20.80
C SER A 289 4.35 -10.46 19.70
N THR A 290 3.48 -10.71 18.74
CA THR A 290 3.65 -11.68 17.65
C THR A 290 4.40 -11.21 16.38
N PRO A 291 4.58 -9.89 16.10
CA PRO A 291 5.33 -9.45 14.92
C PRO A 291 6.72 -10.07 14.82
N LYS A 292 7.03 -10.58 13.63
CA LYS A 292 8.36 -11.04 13.21
C LYS A 292 9.10 -10.00 12.39
N ARG A 293 8.34 -9.11 11.73
CA ARG A 293 8.86 -7.98 10.97
C ARG A 293 8.25 -6.69 11.48
N LEU A 294 9.11 -5.71 11.79
CA LEU A 294 8.72 -4.39 12.25
C LEU A 294 9.40 -3.34 11.37
N CYS A 295 8.61 -2.51 10.70
CA CYS A 295 9.11 -1.36 9.94
C CYS A 295 8.54 -0.08 10.54
N VAL A 296 9.40 0.85 10.92
CA VAL A 296 9.00 2.12 11.53
C VAL A 296 9.73 3.26 10.87
N PHE A 297 8.96 4.12 10.19
CA PHE A 297 9.49 5.16 9.30
C PHE A 297 9.71 6.54 9.94
N GLN A 298 9.55 6.66 11.26
CA GLN A 298 9.84 7.87 12.01
C GLN A 298 10.82 7.61 13.15
N SER A 299 11.57 8.66 13.52
CA SER A 299 12.40 8.70 14.72
C SER A 299 11.62 8.27 15.95
N ILE A 300 12.01 7.13 16.52
CA ILE A 300 11.39 6.60 17.73
C ILE A 300 12.35 6.70 18.90
N SER A 301 11.80 7.04 20.07
CA SER A 301 12.49 6.95 21.36
C SER A 301 12.32 5.58 22.02
N LEU A 302 11.97 4.53 21.26
CA LEU A 302 11.84 3.18 21.81
C LEU A 302 13.19 2.64 22.24
N SER A 303 13.29 2.23 23.50
CA SER A 303 14.45 1.48 23.96
C SER A 303 14.42 0.08 23.36
N LEU A 304 15.58 -0.44 22.95
CA LEU A 304 15.70 -1.83 22.51
C LEU A 304 15.30 -2.82 23.60
N ASP A 305 15.48 -2.45 24.87
CA ASP A 305 15.01 -3.20 26.05
C ASP A 305 13.48 -3.31 26.12
N PHE A 306 12.76 -2.34 25.57
CA PHE A 306 11.32 -2.45 25.40
C PHE A 306 10.99 -3.37 24.23
N LEU A 307 11.61 -3.15 23.06
CA LEU A 307 11.34 -3.96 21.86
C LEU A 307 11.60 -5.44 22.11
N SER A 308 12.65 -5.78 22.84
CA SER A 308 12.98 -7.16 23.15
C SER A 308 11.95 -7.87 24.03
N ARG A 309 11.48 -7.19 25.09
CA ARG A 309 10.48 -7.73 26.01
C ARG A 309 9.12 -7.84 25.35
N SER A 310 8.80 -6.87 24.49
CA SER A 310 7.50 -6.79 23.82
C SER A 310 7.44 -7.66 22.57
N LEU A 311 8.54 -7.82 21.84
CA LEU A 311 8.61 -8.54 20.56
C LEU A 311 9.70 -9.64 20.58
N PRO A 312 9.54 -10.69 21.40
CA PRO A 312 10.54 -11.75 21.55
C PRO A 312 10.76 -12.58 20.26
N HIS A 313 9.89 -12.43 19.26
CA HIS A 313 9.95 -13.15 17.99
C HIS A 313 10.41 -12.28 16.81
N LEU A 314 10.86 -11.05 17.08
CA LEU A 314 11.30 -10.11 16.05
C LEU A 314 12.55 -10.63 15.35
N ARG A 315 12.47 -10.77 14.02
CA ARG A 315 13.55 -11.25 13.14
C ARG A 315 14.07 -10.17 12.21
N GLU A 316 13.18 -9.29 11.76
CA GLU A 316 13.49 -8.24 10.81
C GLU A 316 13.01 -6.91 11.36
N ALA A 317 13.90 -5.92 11.40
CA ALA A 317 13.57 -4.57 11.84
C ALA A 317 14.07 -3.52 10.84
N LEU A 318 13.20 -2.63 10.41
CA LEU A 318 13.55 -1.37 9.77
C LEU A 318 13.19 -0.25 10.74
N LEU A 319 14.19 0.53 11.17
CA LEU A 319 14.01 1.59 12.16
C LEU A 319 14.60 2.89 11.63
N CYS A 320 13.82 3.96 11.67
CA CYS A 320 14.29 5.28 11.23
C CYS A 320 14.88 6.12 12.37
N ASP A 321 15.97 6.81 12.08
CA ASP A 321 16.68 7.76 12.95
C ASP A 321 16.92 7.26 14.38
N ILE A 322 17.16 5.96 14.57
CA ILE A 322 17.46 5.40 15.90
C ILE A 322 18.90 5.74 16.35
N ASP A 323 19.08 5.92 17.65
CA ASP A 323 20.40 6.04 18.26
C ASP A 323 21.11 4.68 18.24
N LEU A 324 22.18 4.57 17.43
CA LEU A 324 22.93 3.32 17.28
C LEU A 324 23.61 2.86 18.56
N SER A 325 23.85 3.77 19.51
CA SER A 325 24.45 3.42 20.80
C SER A 325 23.64 2.41 21.58
N THR A 326 22.32 2.41 21.39
CA THR A 326 21.42 1.41 21.96
C THR A 326 21.80 -0.03 21.59
N PHE A 327 22.42 -0.26 20.42
CA PHE A 327 22.89 -1.57 19.97
C PHE A 327 24.29 -1.95 20.50
N TYR A 328 24.91 -1.22 21.42
CA TYR A 328 26.17 -1.69 22.00
C TYR A 328 26.42 -1.21 23.43
N THR A 329 25.72 -0.18 23.90
CA THR A 329 25.76 0.22 25.30
C THR A 329 24.89 -0.74 26.10
N ALA A 330 25.51 -1.70 26.79
CA ALA A 330 24.80 -2.52 27.76
C ALA A 330 24.24 -1.61 28.86
N SER A 331 22.92 -1.44 28.89
CA SER A 331 22.20 -0.89 30.04
C SER A 331 22.25 -1.93 31.17
N SER A 332 23.41 -2.05 31.84
CA SER A 332 23.65 -2.89 33.03
C SER A 332 23.30 -4.39 32.89
N ASP A 333 24.29 -5.27 32.72
CA ASP A 333 24.25 -6.74 32.88
C ASP A 333 23.11 -7.54 32.20
N THR A 334 22.21 -6.90 31.47
CA THR A 334 21.16 -7.54 30.70
C THR A 334 21.75 -7.88 29.34
N GLU A 335 21.95 -9.18 29.14
CA GLU A 335 22.31 -9.74 27.85
C GLU A 335 21.34 -9.21 26.79
N TRP A 336 21.90 -9.00 25.61
CA TRP A 336 21.19 -8.51 24.44
C TRP A 336 19.83 -9.21 24.23
N ASN A 337 18.76 -8.47 24.46
CA ASN A 337 17.43 -9.05 24.66
C ASN A 337 16.69 -9.37 23.32
N LEU A 338 17.20 -8.95 22.15
CA LEU A 338 16.64 -9.29 20.82
C LEU A 338 17.32 -10.53 20.22
N GLU A 339 17.16 -11.68 20.88
CA GLU A 339 17.84 -12.93 20.53
C GLU A 339 17.44 -13.51 19.17
N GLN A 340 16.35 -13.06 18.55
CA GLN A 340 15.89 -13.60 17.26
C GLN A 340 16.15 -12.67 16.08
N LEU A 341 16.72 -11.48 16.30
CA LEU A 341 16.92 -10.48 15.25
C LEU A 341 18.02 -10.92 14.27
N GLN A 342 17.62 -11.18 13.03
CA GLN A 342 18.48 -11.63 11.93
C GLN A 342 18.83 -10.48 10.98
N GLU A 343 17.87 -9.59 10.71
CA GLU A 343 18.05 -8.45 9.81
C GLU A 343 17.69 -7.13 10.50
N LEU A 344 18.59 -6.15 10.36
CA LEU A 344 18.38 -4.79 10.85
C LEU A 344 18.72 -3.81 9.73
N THR A 345 17.75 -2.98 9.37
CA THR A 345 17.92 -1.82 8.51
C THR A 345 17.71 -0.57 9.34
N VAL A 346 18.67 0.35 9.30
CA VAL A 346 18.54 1.67 9.91
C VAL A 346 18.55 2.72 8.83
N ASP A 347 17.48 3.50 8.74
CA ASP A 347 17.33 4.56 7.75
C ASP A 347 17.47 5.92 8.45
N PHE A 348 18.44 6.73 8.02
CA PHE A 348 18.71 8.03 8.63
C PHE A 348 18.23 9.13 7.71
N PHE A 349 17.27 9.95 8.12
CA PHE A 349 16.79 11.06 7.30
C PHE A 349 17.44 12.40 7.67
N ASP A 350 17.63 12.66 8.97
CA ASP A 350 18.06 13.98 9.47
C ASP A 350 19.25 13.92 10.44
N LYS A 351 19.67 12.74 10.89
CA LYS A 351 20.76 12.58 11.86
C LYS A 351 22.10 12.29 11.20
N SER A 352 23.13 13.03 11.62
CA SER A 352 24.51 12.72 11.24
C SER A 352 24.94 11.37 11.80
N LEU A 353 25.43 10.50 10.93
CA LEU A 353 25.94 9.19 11.31
C LEU A 353 27.41 9.26 11.72
N ASP A 354 27.76 8.81 12.93
CA ASP A 354 29.15 8.59 13.33
C ASP A 354 29.62 7.20 12.85
N PRO A 355 30.62 7.10 11.94
CA PRO A 355 31.16 5.82 11.49
C PRO A 355 31.68 4.94 12.64
N GLY A 356 32.15 5.55 13.73
CA GLY A 356 32.60 4.83 14.92
C GLY A 356 31.46 4.08 15.63
N GLU A 357 30.21 4.51 15.48
CA GLU A 357 29.03 3.78 15.98
C GLU A 357 28.69 2.58 15.12
N VAL A 358 28.71 2.76 13.79
CA VAL A 358 28.50 1.68 12.82
C VAL A 358 29.50 0.55 13.05
N GLU A 359 30.78 0.90 13.21
CA GLU A 359 31.83 -0.09 13.47
C GLU A 359 31.58 -0.83 14.80
N ARG A 360 31.17 -0.11 15.84
CA ARG A 360 30.81 -0.74 17.13
C ARG A 360 29.64 -1.71 16.97
N VAL A 361 28.62 -1.39 16.19
CA VAL A 361 27.50 -2.31 15.89
C VAL A 361 28.04 -3.57 15.19
N ILE A 362 28.82 -3.43 14.11
CA ILE A 362 29.36 -4.60 13.37
C ILE A 362 30.22 -5.49 14.28
N GLN A 363 31.14 -4.90 15.03
CA GLN A 363 32.05 -5.64 15.93
C GLN A 363 31.29 -6.40 17.01
N HIS A 364 30.32 -5.75 17.63
CA HIS A 364 29.59 -6.33 18.75
C HIS A 364 28.46 -7.26 18.28
N ARG A 365 27.90 -7.09 17.07
CA ARG A 365 26.65 -7.76 16.67
C ARG A 365 26.72 -8.68 15.48
N MET A 366 27.63 -8.43 14.56
CA MET A 366 27.82 -9.31 13.41
C MET A 366 28.97 -10.30 13.67
N LEU A 367 30.12 -9.80 14.15
CA LEU A 367 31.36 -10.60 14.21
C LEU A 367 31.63 -11.37 15.52
N ARG A 368 30.72 -11.28 16.51
CA ARG A 368 30.82 -12.00 17.81
C ARG A 368 32.12 -11.77 18.58
N MET A 369 32.85 -10.67 18.38
CA MET A 369 34.20 -10.54 18.98
C MET A 369 34.19 -10.59 20.53
N GLN A 370 33.03 -10.38 21.16
CA GLN A 370 32.87 -10.42 22.63
C GLN A 370 31.53 -11.03 23.12
N LEU A 371 30.74 -11.69 22.27
CA LEU A 371 29.41 -12.21 22.64
C LEU A 371 29.40 -13.72 22.95
N PRO A 372 28.57 -14.18 23.91
CA PRO A 372 28.32 -15.61 24.14
C PRO A 372 27.77 -16.32 22.89
N SER A 373 28.05 -17.62 22.74
CA SER A 373 27.59 -18.44 21.61
C SER A 373 26.07 -18.66 21.54
N SER A 374 25.33 -18.27 22.59
CA SER A 374 23.86 -18.37 22.67
C SER A 374 23.12 -17.25 21.95
N VAL A 375 23.80 -16.15 21.60
CA VAL A 375 23.18 -15.00 20.94
C VAL A 375 23.12 -15.26 19.44
N VAL A 376 21.91 -15.29 18.84
CA VAL A 376 21.79 -15.28 17.38
C VAL A 376 22.42 -14.00 16.87
N THR A 377 23.34 -14.14 15.92
CA THR A 377 24.00 -13.00 15.30
C THR A 377 23.12 -12.39 14.26
N LEU A 378 23.22 -11.06 14.18
CA LEU A 378 22.72 -10.30 13.07
C LEU A 378 23.38 -10.83 11.78
N GLU A 379 22.57 -11.38 10.88
CA GLU A 379 23.00 -11.95 9.59
C GLU A 379 23.18 -10.84 8.57
N LYS A 380 22.30 -9.82 8.62
CA LYS A 380 22.31 -8.68 7.72
C LYS A 380 22.13 -7.37 8.48
N PHE A 381 23.02 -6.43 8.22
CA PHE A 381 22.91 -5.06 8.72
C PHE A 381 22.93 -4.10 7.54
N SER A 382 21.93 -3.24 7.43
CA SER A 382 21.86 -2.23 6.38
C SER A 382 21.71 -0.83 6.97
N ILE A 383 22.39 0.13 6.37
CA ILE A 383 22.24 1.55 6.66
C ILE A 383 21.80 2.25 5.38
N VAL A 384 20.71 3.00 5.45
CA VAL A 384 20.22 3.85 4.36
C VAL A 384 20.52 5.30 4.73
N LEU A 385 21.17 6.02 3.82
CA LEU A 385 21.52 7.44 3.96
C LEU A 385 21.02 8.23 2.75
N PRO A 386 20.43 9.43 2.93
CA PRO A 386 20.07 10.30 1.83
C PRO A 386 21.33 10.79 1.11
N LEU A 387 21.25 10.96 -0.20
CA LEU A 387 22.40 11.34 -1.05
C LEU A 387 23.20 12.57 -0.55
N PRO A 388 22.57 13.66 -0.04
CA PRO A 388 23.32 14.79 0.50
C PRO A 388 24.18 14.44 1.73
N MET A 389 23.83 13.38 2.45
CA MET A 389 24.58 12.85 3.61
C MET A 389 25.55 11.75 3.22
N ALA A 390 25.27 11.06 2.10
CA ALA A 390 26.22 10.19 1.45
C ALA A 390 27.28 11.04 0.76
N ASP A 391 28.34 11.39 1.51
CA ASP A 391 29.53 12.00 0.93
C ASP A 391 30.30 10.92 0.13
N VAL A 392 29.75 10.53 -1.03
CA VAL A 392 30.23 9.43 -1.87
C VAL A 392 31.67 9.68 -2.32
N GLU A 393 32.07 10.94 -2.47
CA GLU A 393 33.45 11.33 -2.84
C GLU A 393 34.33 11.73 -1.63
N ALA A 394 33.73 12.09 -0.48
CA ALA A 394 34.44 12.53 0.71
C ALA A 394 34.16 11.68 1.96
N THR A 395 34.20 10.36 1.82
CA THR A 395 34.33 9.41 2.95
C THR A 395 35.80 9.01 3.30
N PRO A 396 36.78 9.93 3.55
CA PRO A 396 38.08 9.56 4.13
C PRO A 396 38.00 8.83 5.49
N LYS A 397 36.90 8.94 6.24
CA LYS A 397 36.75 8.30 7.56
C LYS A 397 36.42 6.81 7.50
N TRP A 398 35.74 6.34 6.46
CA TRP A 398 35.38 4.92 6.29
C TRP A 398 36.57 4.11 5.76
N GLN A 399 37.52 4.80 5.11
CA GLN A 399 38.66 4.17 4.45
C GLN A 399 39.61 3.43 5.39
N ASN A 400 39.66 3.71 6.70
CA ASN A 400 40.61 3.03 7.60
C ASN A 400 40.02 1.86 8.38
N SER A 401 38.70 1.66 8.34
CA SER A 401 38.06 0.52 8.99
C SER A 401 37.99 -0.66 8.02
N GLN A 402 38.65 -1.77 8.35
CA GLN A 402 38.54 -3.00 7.53
C GLN A 402 37.11 -3.56 7.51
N LEU A 403 36.31 -3.26 8.55
CA LEU A 403 34.95 -3.75 8.71
C LEU A 403 33.96 -2.99 7.82
N LEU A 404 34.13 -1.67 7.71
CA LEU A 404 33.26 -0.83 6.88
C LEU A 404 33.55 -0.94 5.38
N ARG A 405 34.73 -1.46 4.99
CA ARG A 405 35.11 -1.68 3.58
C ARG A 405 34.36 -2.83 2.91
N CYS A 406 33.67 -3.69 3.66
CA CYS A 406 33.03 -4.92 3.16
C CYS A 406 31.52 -4.77 2.88
N ALA A 407 30.98 -3.55 2.81
CA ALA A 407 29.57 -3.35 2.49
C ALA A 407 29.30 -3.50 0.98
N GLU A 408 28.22 -4.18 0.62
CA GLU A 408 27.55 -3.98 -0.67
C GLU A 408 26.94 -2.58 -0.67
N VAL A 409 27.07 -1.86 -1.78
CA VAL A 409 26.57 -0.48 -1.92
C VAL A 409 25.57 -0.43 -3.05
N GLU A 410 24.33 -0.07 -2.71
CA GLU A 410 23.27 0.19 -3.69
C GLU A 410 22.98 1.69 -3.71
N THR A 411 23.07 2.30 -4.89
CA THR A 411 22.82 3.74 -5.07
C THR A 411 21.48 3.93 -5.78
N GLY A 412 20.51 4.47 -5.05
CA GLY A 412 19.22 4.91 -5.58
C GLY A 412 19.25 6.36 -6.07
N LYS A 413 18.10 6.84 -6.57
CA LYS A 413 17.94 8.24 -7.01
C LYS A 413 18.05 9.25 -5.86
N GLU A 414 17.73 8.85 -4.64
CA GLU A 414 17.60 9.75 -3.48
C GLU A 414 18.41 9.30 -2.26
N ALA A 415 18.85 8.04 -2.22
CA ALA A 415 19.57 7.46 -1.09
C ALA A 415 20.67 6.49 -1.54
N VAL A 416 21.63 6.25 -0.64
CA VAL A 416 22.65 5.21 -0.74
C VAL A 416 22.43 4.23 0.40
N GLN A 417 22.35 2.95 0.06
CA GLN A 417 22.27 1.87 1.03
C GLN A 417 23.61 1.14 1.12
N TYR A 418 24.12 0.98 2.35
CA TYR A 418 25.29 0.17 2.67
C TYR A 418 24.81 -1.08 3.40
N THR A 419 25.15 -2.26 2.88
CA THR A 419 24.71 -3.54 3.45
C THR A 419 25.90 -4.43 3.78
N TRP A 420 25.98 -4.87 5.02
CA TRP A 420 26.91 -5.88 5.48
C TRP A 420 26.16 -7.19 5.71
N SER A 421 26.72 -8.30 5.22
CA SER A 421 26.20 -9.65 5.40
C SER A 421 27.28 -10.57 5.97
N VAL A 422 26.85 -11.57 6.75
CA VAL A 422 27.71 -12.67 7.20
C VAL A 422 27.18 -13.98 6.65
N ASP A 423 27.89 -14.56 5.68
CA ASP A 423 27.64 -15.92 5.20
C ASP A 423 28.31 -16.90 6.17
N TRP A 424 27.51 -17.65 6.93
CA TRP A 424 27.98 -18.66 7.88
C TRP A 424 28.23 -20.03 7.24
#